data_AF-A0A644ZG16-F1
#
_entry.id   AF-A0A644ZG16-F1
#
_cell.length_a   1.000
_cell.length_b   1.000
_cell.length_c   1.000
_cell.angle_alpha   90.00
_cell.angle_beta   90.00
_cell.angle_gamma   90.00
#
_symmetry.space_group_name_H-M   'P 1'
#
loop_
_entity.id
_entity.type
_entity.pdbx_description
1 polymer ?
#
loop_
_entity_poly.entity_id
_entity_poly.type
_entity_poly.pdbx_seq_one_letter_code
_entity_poly.pdbx_strand_id
1 'polypeptide(L)'
;MFKALTQCKTIADFEKFLEKLPRPMRVEANFGVIDSEGGAAYYEVNNTKFTKVDVNDPKVAPLGYLVYTNFSYTGRYNQGMGYIRYQNANNILMRQSSVGEITPEWIYDNLSRSYYHSILNIDLKNQKEAIEKSGGWFIDQDFIPRKTSTASIVFKGVKKGEDPLNTVMWTMIGFPPTAIAVPLWVKYSNHIPSTLQRSKESENAYACTSSVTLKWRLFPITRGNGNKYFRYSLITNSNQNGYQEILKKYEKEIFNLYKPLINDNITFNESELITLKNKVDSIIINAYKTIL
;
A
#
# COMPACT_ATOMS: atom_id res chain seq x y z
N MET A 1 -15.09 -10.54 -2.38
CA MET A 1 -14.12 -9.96 -3.34
C MET A 1 -14.15 -10.70 -4.68
N PHE A 2 -13.76 -11.98 -4.78
CA PHE A 2 -13.73 -12.73 -6.06
C PHE A 2 -15.01 -12.58 -6.91
N LYS A 3 -16.19 -12.89 -6.33
CA LYS A 3 -17.49 -12.75 -7.03
C LYS A 3 -17.73 -11.35 -7.58
N ALA A 4 -17.41 -10.30 -6.82
CA ALA A 4 -17.61 -8.92 -7.23
C ALA A 4 -16.67 -8.56 -8.39
N LEU A 5 -15.39 -8.89 -8.29
CA LEU A 5 -14.39 -8.63 -9.35
C LEU A 5 -14.69 -9.38 -10.65
N THR A 6 -15.37 -10.53 -10.59
CA THR A 6 -15.77 -11.29 -11.78
C THR A 6 -17.01 -10.72 -12.48
N GLN A 7 -17.87 -9.99 -11.77
CA GLN A 7 -19.22 -9.65 -12.26
C GLN A 7 -19.49 -8.14 -12.38
N CYS A 8 -18.72 -7.30 -11.69
CA CYS A 8 -18.98 -5.86 -11.59
C CYS A 8 -17.99 -5.09 -12.45
N LYS A 9 -18.49 -4.20 -13.31
CA LYS A 9 -17.67 -3.27 -14.10
C LYS A 9 -17.65 -1.87 -13.45
N THR A 10 -18.79 -1.44 -12.91
CA THR A 10 -19.04 -0.11 -12.35
C THR A 10 -19.36 -0.15 -10.85
N ILE A 11 -19.26 1.00 -10.19
CA ILE A 11 -19.80 1.21 -8.83
C ILE A 11 -21.28 0.83 -8.77
N ALA A 12 -22.07 1.17 -9.78
CA ALA A 12 -23.49 0.82 -9.86
C ALA A 12 -23.72 -0.70 -9.95
N ASP A 13 -22.85 -1.45 -10.64
CA ASP A 13 -22.92 -2.92 -10.66
C ASP A 13 -22.61 -3.50 -9.27
N PHE A 14 -21.64 -2.91 -8.56
CA PHE A 14 -21.29 -3.33 -7.21
C PHE A 14 -22.44 -3.10 -6.21
N GLU A 15 -23.13 -1.95 -6.30
CA GLU A 15 -24.34 -1.66 -5.51
C GLU A 15 -25.42 -2.72 -5.77
N LYS A 16 -25.75 -2.97 -7.04
CA LYS A 16 -26.71 -4.02 -7.44
C LYS A 16 -26.28 -5.41 -6.97
N PHE A 17 -24.98 -5.70 -6.96
CA PHE A 17 -24.44 -6.95 -6.45
C PHE A 17 -24.71 -7.09 -4.94
N LEU A 18 -24.45 -6.05 -4.14
CA LEU A 18 -24.72 -6.06 -2.69
C LEU A 18 -26.22 -6.14 -2.38
N GLU A 19 -27.06 -5.47 -3.16
CA GLU A 19 -28.52 -5.53 -3.04
C GLU A 19 -29.05 -6.96 -3.23
N LYS A 20 -28.49 -7.71 -4.18
CA LYS A 20 -28.89 -9.09 -4.50
C LYS A 20 -28.41 -10.15 -3.51
N LEU A 21 -27.47 -9.84 -2.61
CA LEU A 21 -27.00 -10.82 -1.64
C LEU A 21 -28.13 -11.26 -0.68
N PRO A 22 -28.22 -12.54 -0.30
CA PRO A 22 -29.20 -12.97 0.70
C PRO A 22 -28.96 -12.26 2.04
N ARG A 23 -30.03 -12.06 2.82
CA ARG A 23 -29.93 -11.47 4.16
C ARG A 23 -30.01 -12.58 5.23
N PRO A 24 -29.18 -12.53 6.29
CA PRO A 24 -28.07 -11.59 6.48
C PRO A 24 -26.94 -11.82 5.48
N MET A 25 -26.29 -10.74 5.02
CA MET A 25 -25.16 -10.81 4.06
C MET A 25 -23.99 -11.64 4.60
N ARG A 26 -23.86 -11.75 5.94
CA ARG A 26 -22.70 -12.34 6.63
C ARG A 26 -21.39 -11.64 6.22
N VAL A 27 -21.48 -10.33 6.02
CA VAL A 27 -20.37 -9.45 5.66
C VAL A 27 -20.39 -8.28 6.63
N GLU A 28 -19.39 -8.23 7.51
CA GLU A 28 -19.08 -7.07 8.35
C GLU A 28 -17.73 -6.53 7.93
N ALA A 29 -17.72 -5.87 6.77
CA ALA A 29 -16.50 -5.40 6.12
C ALA A 29 -16.78 -4.12 5.35
N ASN A 30 -15.72 -3.36 5.12
CA ASN A 30 -15.80 -2.17 4.29
C ASN A 30 -15.06 -2.40 2.96
N PHE A 31 -15.52 -1.77 1.89
CA PHE A 31 -14.96 -1.92 0.56
C PHE A 31 -14.66 -0.55 -0.05
N GLY A 32 -13.40 -0.30 -0.42
CA GLY A 32 -13.06 0.74 -1.37
C GLY A 32 -13.23 0.19 -2.79
N VAL A 33 -13.95 0.91 -3.63
CA VAL A 33 -14.22 0.53 -5.02
C VAL A 33 -13.82 1.69 -5.92
N ILE A 34 -12.96 1.39 -6.88
CA ILE A 34 -12.75 2.21 -8.07
C ILE A 34 -13.27 1.42 -9.26
N ASP A 35 -13.72 2.09 -10.31
CA ASP A 35 -14.32 1.41 -11.46
C ASP A 35 -13.75 1.80 -12.81
N SER A 36 -14.22 1.11 -13.86
CA SER A 36 -13.75 1.29 -15.23
C SER A 36 -14.13 2.63 -15.86
N GLU A 37 -15.01 3.41 -15.22
CA GLU A 37 -15.48 4.69 -15.73
C GLU A 37 -14.90 5.87 -14.92
N GLY A 38 -13.94 5.59 -14.04
CA GLY A 38 -13.25 6.57 -13.21
C GLY A 38 -14.01 6.98 -11.96
N GLY A 39 -15.05 6.25 -11.58
CA GLY A 39 -15.74 6.44 -10.31
C GLY A 39 -14.96 5.86 -9.14
N ALA A 40 -15.01 6.53 -7.99
CA ALA A 40 -14.51 6.02 -6.72
C ALA A 40 -15.54 6.13 -5.57
N ALA A 41 -15.71 5.09 -4.77
CA ALA A 41 -16.61 5.07 -3.61
C ALA A 41 -16.07 4.17 -2.50
N TYR A 42 -16.47 4.48 -1.26
CA TYR A 42 -16.26 3.61 -0.10
C TYR A 42 -17.60 3.10 0.42
N TYR A 43 -17.65 1.83 0.78
CA TYR A 43 -18.85 1.17 1.28
C TYR A 43 -18.64 0.67 2.68
N GLU A 44 -19.47 1.12 3.62
CA GLU A 44 -19.57 0.51 4.94
C GLU A 44 -20.69 -0.52 4.93
N VAL A 45 -20.35 -1.81 5.04
CA VAL A 45 -21.30 -2.93 4.87
C VAL A 45 -21.47 -3.68 6.18
N ASN A 46 -22.72 -3.94 6.55
CA ASN A 46 -23.09 -4.81 7.66
C ASN A 46 -23.99 -5.96 7.19
N ASN A 47 -24.47 -6.77 8.13
CA ASN A 47 -25.27 -7.95 7.83
C ASN A 47 -26.59 -7.67 7.09
N THR A 48 -27.14 -6.46 7.11
CA THR A 48 -28.46 -6.17 6.54
C THR A 48 -28.46 -5.11 5.45
N LYS A 49 -27.51 -4.15 5.51
CA LYS A 49 -27.43 -2.99 4.62
C LYS A 49 -25.99 -2.58 4.35
N PHE A 50 -25.83 -1.68 3.39
CA PHE A 50 -24.60 -0.94 3.16
C PHE A 50 -24.88 0.56 3.10
N THR A 51 -23.86 1.36 3.41
CA THR A 51 -23.87 2.81 3.19
C THR A 51 -22.76 3.17 2.22
N LYS A 52 -23.11 3.86 1.13
CA LYS A 52 -22.15 4.43 0.18
C LYS A 52 -21.63 5.76 0.70
N VAL A 53 -20.33 5.95 0.55
CA VAL A 53 -19.63 7.23 0.74
C VAL A 53 -18.94 7.55 -0.59
N ASP A 54 -19.56 8.44 -1.36
CA ASP A 54 -19.16 8.75 -2.73
C ASP A 54 -17.95 9.71 -2.74
N VAL A 55 -16.80 9.26 -3.23
CA VAL A 55 -15.58 10.09 -3.27
C VAL A 55 -15.70 11.18 -4.33
N ASN A 56 -16.59 11.02 -5.32
CA ASN A 56 -16.73 11.96 -6.42
C ASN A 56 -17.64 13.16 -6.05
N ASP A 57 -18.37 13.07 -4.92
CA ASP A 57 -19.19 14.17 -4.42
C ASP A 57 -18.33 15.16 -3.60
N PRO A 58 -18.16 16.42 -4.04
CA PRO A 58 -17.38 17.42 -3.30
C PRO A 58 -17.94 17.73 -1.91
N LYS A 59 -19.21 17.43 -1.64
CA LYS A 59 -19.78 17.57 -0.28
C LYS A 59 -19.29 16.48 0.66
N VAL A 60 -18.92 15.31 0.12
CA VAL A 60 -18.43 14.15 0.86
C VAL A 60 -16.90 14.15 0.93
N ALA A 61 -16.23 14.44 -0.17
CA ALA A 61 -14.78 14.49 -0.29
C ALA A 61 -14.32 15.84 -0.86
N PRO A 62 -14.40 16.94 -0.07
CA PRO A 62 -14.09 18.30 -0.54
C PRO A 62 -12.64 18.48 -1.01
N LEU A 63 -11.72 17.66 -0.50
CA LEU A 63 -10.32 17.64 -0.92
C LEU A 63 -10.02 16.54 -1.97
N GLY A 64 -11.06 15.88 -2.50
CA GLY A 64 -10.94 14.84 -3.52
C GLY A 64 -10.44 13.48 -3.01
N TYR A 65 -10.41 13.25 -1.70
CA TYR A 65 -10.03 11.96 -1.10
C TYR A 65 -10.83 11.64 0.16
N LEU A 66 -10.80 10.36 0.55
CA LEU A 66 -11.30 9.86 1.82
C LEU A 66 -10.21 9.09 2.56
N VAL A 67 -10.25 9.14 3.90
CA VAL A 67 -9.35 8.37 4.77
C VAL A 67 -10.19 7.46 5.66
N TYR A 68 -9.85 6.18 5.66
CA TYR A 68 -10.53 5.17 6.47
C TYR A 68 -9.50 4.27 7.17
N THR A 69 -9.82 3.89 8.40
CA THR A 69 -9.05 2.88 9.15
C THR A 69 -10.01 1.83 9.74
N ASN A 70 -9.70 1.24 10.89
CA ASN A 70 -10.48 0.12 11.45
C ASN A 70 -11.66 0.60 12.32
N PHE A 71 -12.33 1.66 11.87
CA PHE A 71 -13.60 2.13 12.44
C PHE A 71 -14.58 2.44 11.30
N SER A 72 -15.85 2.64 11.67
CA SER A 72 -16.92 2.99 10.73
C SER A 72 -17.63 4.25 11.22
N TYR A 73 -17.96 5.15 10.29
CA TYR A 73 -18.70 6.40 10.57
C TYR A 73 -20.20 6.14 10.74
N THR A 74 -20.74 5.11 10.07
CA THR A 74 -22.15 4.71 10.15
C THR A 74 -22.39 3.61 11.19
N GLY A 75 -21.33 3.11 11.80
CA GLY A 75 -21.32 2.07 12.82
C GLY A 75 -21.48 2.64 14.23
N ARG A 76 -21.16 1.80 15.22
CA ARG A 76 -21.25 2.19 16.64
C ARG A 76 -20.12 3.14 17.01
N TYR A 77 -20.50 4.28 17.57
CA TYR A 77 -19.58 5.30 18.04
C TYR A 77 -18.55 4.73 19.03
N ASN A 78 -17.28 5.11 18.88
CA ASN A 78 -16.14 4.72 19.73
C ASN A 78 -15.88 3.22 19.91
N GLN A 79 -16.40 2.35 19.03
CA GLN A 79 -16.12 0.91 19.09
C GLN A 79 -15.09 0.43 18.07
N GLY A 80 -14.57 1.33 17.23
CA GLY A 80 -13.54 1.02 16.25
C GLY A 80 -12.13 1.10 16.83
N MET A 81 -11.14 0.88 15.95
CA MET A 81 -9.71 0.97 16.25
C MET A 81 -9.00 1.83 15.20
N GLY A 82 -7.80 2.31 15.53
CA GLY A 82 -6.96 3.03 14.57
C GLY A 82 -7.23 4.52 14.41
N TYR A 83 -7.92 5.15 15.37
CA TYR A 83 -8.18 6.59 15.39
C TYR A 83 -6.90 7.44 15.25
N ILE A 84 -5.82 7.05 15.94
CA ILE A 84 -4.52 7.75 15.83
C ILE A 84 -3.93 7.57 14.44
N ARG A 85 -3.97 6.36 13.86
CA ARG A 85 -3.51 6.12 12.48
C ARG A 85 -4.31 6.92 11.46
N TYR A 86 -5.62 7.07 11.68
CA TYR A 86 -6.48 7.92 10.87
C TYR A 86 -6.02 9.38 10.95
N GLN A 87 -5.78 9.91 12.16
CA GLN A 87 -5.25 11.26 12.33
C GLN A 87 -3.86 11.44 11.70
N ASN A 88 -2.97 10.45 11.82
CA ASN A 88 -1.67 10.47 11.18
C ASN A 88 -1.81 10.61 9.66
N ALA A 89 -2.61 9.73 9.03
CA ALA A 89 -2.84 9.75 7.60
C ALA A 89 -3.52 11.05 7.13
N ASN A 90 -4.53 11.53 7.88
CA ASN A 90 -5.24 12.76 7.55
C ASN A 90 -4.32 13.99 7.60
N ASN A 91 -3.47 14.10 8.63
CA ASN A 91 -2.50 15.20 8.73
C ASN A 91 -1.50 15.21 7.57
N ILE A 92 -1.04 14.02 7.16
CA ILE A 92 -0.09 13.87 6.04
C ILE A 92 -0.78 14.23 4.71
N LEU A 93 -1.98 13.70 4.47
CA LEU A 93 -2.73 13.93 3.23
C LEU A 93 -3.18 15.39 3.09
N MET A 94 -3.70 16.00 4.16
CA MET A 94 -4.17 17.39 4.15
C MET A 94 -3.05 18.36 3.75
N ARG A 95 -1.82 18.12 4.23
CA ARG A 95 -0.65 18.92 3.82
C ARG A 95 -0.37 18.75 2.34
N GLN A 96 -0.31 17.51 1.85
CA GLN A 96 -0.01 17.24 0.44
C GLN A 96 -1.07 17.76 -0.51
N SER A 97 -2.36 17.56 -0.18
CA SER A 97 -3.48 18.00 -1.04
C SER A 97 -3.49 19.51 -1.28
N SER A 98 -2.80 20.30 -0.43
CA SER A 98 -2.67 21.75 -0.61
C SER A 98 -1.49 22.19 -1.48
N VAL A 99 -0.51 21.32 -1.74
CA VAL A 99 0.77 21.71 -2.38
C VAL A 99 1.15 20.87 -3.60
N GLY A 100 0.51 19.74 -3.86
CA GLY A 100 0.89 18.92 -5.00
C GLY A 100 0.07 17.65 -5.18
N GLU A 101 0.50 16.86 -6.18
CA GLU A 101 -0.15 15.61 -6.54
C GLU A 101 0.13 14.49 -5.53
N ILE A 102 -0.83 13.56 -5.42
CA ILE A 102 -0.73 12.35 -4.62
C ILE A 102 -0.48 11.19 -5.59
N THR A 103 0.80 10.87 -5.83
CA THR A 103 1.19 9.74 -6.69
C THR A 103 1.32 8.44 -5.89
N PRO A 104 1.30 7.25 -6.53
CA PRO A 104 1.57 5.99 -5.85
C PRO A 104 2.92 5.97 -5.10
N GLU A 105 3.97 6.53 -5.69
CA GLU A 105 5.29 6.67 -5.06
C GLU A 105 5.22 7.56 -3.83
N TRP A 106 4.50 8.68 -3.91
CA TRP A 106 4.30 9.57 -2.78
C TRP A 106 3.54 8.87 -1.64
N ILE A 107 2.50 8.08 -1.95
CA ILE A 107 1.75 7.31 -0.96
C ILE A 107 2.68 6.33 -0.22
N TYR A 108 3.54 5.61 -0.94
CA TYR A 108 4.47 4.69 -0.28
C TYR A 108 5.47 5.39 0.62
N ASP A 109 6.07 6.48 0.13
CA ASP A 109 7.11 7.20 0.86
C ASP A 109 6.58 7.98 2.07
N ASN A 110 5.32 8.44 2.02
CA ASN A 110 4.77 9.36 3.02
C ASN A 110 3.63 8.77 3.85
N LEU A 111 3.02 7.65 3.46
CA LEU A 111 2.03 6.94 4.27
C LEU A 111 2.52 5.56 4.67
N SER A 112 2.77 4.68 3.70
CA SER A 112 3.07 3.26 3.98
C SER A 112 4.40 3.05 4.71
N ARG A 113 5.32 4.00 4.58
CA ARG A 113 6.64 4.02 5.25
C ARG A 113 6.74 5.09 6.33
N SER A 114 5.63 5.70 6.72
CA SER A 114 5.61 6.82 7.65
C SER A 114 5.60 6.40 9.11
N TYR A 115 6.53 6.96 9.87
CA TYR A 115 6.59 6.85 11.32
C TYR A 115 6.30 8.20 11.98
N TYR A 116 5.35 8.94 11.41
CA TYR A 116 4.73 10.10 12.06
C TYR A 116 3.66 9.65 13.05
N HIS A 117 3.60 10.30 14.22
CA HIS A 117 2.62 10.05 15.26
C HIS A 117 2.01 11.38 15.73
N SER A 118 0.72 11.58 15.49
CA SER A 118 -0.03 12.81 15.74
C SER A 118 -0.10 13.20 17.22
N ILE A 119 -0.44 12.27 18.11
CA ILE A 119 -0.55 12.55 19.55
C ILE A 119 0.79 12.95 20.18
N LEU A 120 1.86 12.21 19.86
CA LEU A 120 3.21 12.51 20.33
C LEU A 120 3.84 13.70 19.59
N ASN A 121 3.25 14.11 18.47
CA ASN A 121 3.77 15.11 17.54
C ASN A 121 5.24 14.87 17.15
N ILE A 122 5.57 13.63 16.80
CA ILE A 122 6.91 13.23 16.36
C ILE A 122 6.87 12.62 14.96
N ASP A 123 7.96 12.76 14.23
CA ASP A 123 8.26 11.99 13.03
C ASP A 123 9.66 11.41 13.16
N LEU A 124 9.75 10.07 13.23
CA LEU A 124 11.04 9.39 13.41
C LEU A 124 12.00 9.65 12.24
N LYS A 125 11.50 10.00 11.05
CA LYS A 125 12.32 10.36 9.89
C LYS A 125 13.17 11.60 10.17
N ASN A 126 12.69 12.51 11.00
CA ASN A 126 13.36 13.77 11.36
C ASN A 126 14.17 13.66 12.66
N GLN A 127 14.23 12.48 13.28
CA GLN A 127 14.87 12.25 14.58
C GLN A 127 15.98 11.18 14.53
N LYS A 128 16.52 10.88 13.34
CA LYS A 128 17.47 9.77 13.12
C LYS A 128 18.63 9.78 14.12
N GLU A 129 19.33 10.90 14.26
CA GLU A 129 20.47 11.03 15.17
C GLU A 129 20.10 10.82 16.64
N ALA A 130 18.95 11.38 17.06
CA ALA A 130 18.48 11.25 18.44
C ALA A 130 18.11 9.78 18.76
N ILE A 131 17.48 9.10 17.80
CA ILE A 131 17.12 7.69 17.93
C ILE A 131 18.39 6.82 17.99
N GLU A 132 19.38 7.09 17.15
CA GLU A 132 20.67 6.38 17.16
C GLU A 132 21.44 6.55 18.47
N LYS A 133 21.52 7.79 18.98
CA LYS A 133 22.12 8.09 20.29
C LYS A 133 21.40 7.38 21.44
N SER A 134 20.11 7.06 21.25
CA SER A 134 19.27 6.34 22.21
C SER A 134 19.22 4.83 21.96
N GLY A 135 20.21 4.26 21.24
CA GLY A 135 20.33 2.83 20.99
C GLY A 135 19.57 2.31 19.77
N GLY A 136 18.86 3.17 19.03
CA GLY A 136 18.24 2.83 17.75
C GLY A 136 16.85 2.18 17.85
N TRP A 137 16.26 2.13 19.03
CA TRP A 137 14.99 1.46 19.31
C TRP A 137 13.82 2.44 19.42
N PHE A 138 12.63 1.96 19.05
CA PHE A 138 11.38 2.69 19.27
C PHE A 138 10.22 1.72 19.55
N ILE A 139 9.12 2.23 20.09
CA ILE A 139 7.90 1.45 20.38
C ILE A 139 7.01 1.41 19.13
N ASP A 140 6.64 0.22 18.65
CA ASP A 140 5.69 0.02 17.56
C ASP A 140 4.24 0.19 18.05
N GLN A 141 3.79 1.44 18.10
CA GLN A 141 2.43 1.77 18.53
C GLN A 141 1.86 2.87 17.62
N ASP A 142 0.69 2.59 17.04
CA ASP A 142 -0.13 3.54 16.28
C ASP A 142 0.52 4.29 15.10
N PHE A 143 1.68 3.84 14.62
CA PHE A 143 2.19 4.17 13.29
C PHE A 143 1.35 3.53 12.18
N ILE A 144 1.44 4.05 10.95
CA ILE A 144 0.75 3.48 9.79
C ILE A 144 1.30 2.06 9.48
N PRO A 145 2.60 1.86 9.21
CA PRO A 145 3.20 0.53 9.19
C PRO A 145 3.33 -0.01 10.62
N ARG A 146 3.00 -1.28 10.81
CA ARG A 146 3.15 -2.00 12.09
C ARG A 146 3.71 -3.38 11.85
N LYS A 147 4.20 -4.07 12.89
CA LYS A 147 4.71 -5.45 12.81
C LYS A 147 3.81 -6.42 12.03
N THR A 148 2.50 -6.22 12.12
CA THR A 148 1.46 -7.04 11.48
C THR A 148 1.17 -6.65 10.03
N SER A 149 1.76 -5.58 9.49
CA SER A 149 1.61 -5.20 8.08
C SER A 149 2.27 -6.24 7.17
N THR A 150 1.54 -6.64 6.13
CA THR A 150 1.92 -7.72 5.21
C THR A 150 2.01 -7.31 3.74
N ALA A 151 1.47 -6.14 3.40
CA ALA A 151 1.61 -5.51 2.10
C ALA A 151 1.19 -4.04 2.17
N SER A 152 1.52 -3.28 1.12
CA SER A 152 0.89 -2.00 0.79
C SER A 152 0.62 -1.97 -0.70
N ILE A 153 -0.63 -1.74 -1.08
CA ILE A 153 -1.08 -1.80 -2.48
C ILE A 153 -1.77 -0.49 -2.83
N VAL A 154 -1.44 0.08 -3.98
CA VAL A 154 -2.13 1.25 -4.54
C VAL A 154 -2.67 0.87 -5.92
N PHE A 155 -3.97 1.01 -6.11
CA PHE A 155 -4.59 0.87 -7.42
C PHE A 155 -4.74 2.25 -8.05
N LYS A 156 -4.06 2.47 -9.18
CA LYS A 156 -4.26 3.63 -10.03
C LYS A 156 -5.26 3.23 -11.11
N GLY A 157 -6.51 3.65 -10.93
CA GLY A 157 -7.57 3.46 -11.91
C GLY A 157 -7.41 4.35 -13.15
N VAL A 158 -8.43 4.33 -13.99
CA VAL A 158 -8.49 5.09 -15.25
C VAL A 158 -9.52 6.20 -15.15
N LYS A 159 -9.42 7.23 -16.01
CA LYS A 159 -10.44 8.27 -16.14
C LYS A 159 -11.58 7.78 -17.04
N LYS A 160 -12.72 8.48 -16.98
CA LYS A 160 -13.84 8.23 -17.87
C LYS A 160 -13.40 8.30 -19.34
N GLY A 161 -13.64 7.21 -20.08
CA GLY A 161 -13.31 7.09 -21.50
C GLY A 161 -11.93 6.50 -21.81
N GLU A 162 -11.09 6.28 -20.79
CA GLU A 162 -9.82 5.56 -20.96
C GLU A 162 -10.04 4.04 -20.96
N ASP A 163 -9.12 3.29 -21.59
CA ASP A 163 -9.15 1.82 -21.58
C ASP A 163 -8.92 1.27 -20.16
N PRO A 164 -9.88 0.55 -19.54
CA PRO A 164 -9.75 0.02 -18.18
C PRO A 164 -8.55 -0.92 -17.99
N LEU A 165 -8.02 -1.53 -19.06
CA LEU A 165 -6.82 -2.37 -18.99
C LEU A 165 -5.55 -1.56 -18.64
N ASN A 166 -5.59 -0.24 -18.76
CA ASN A 166 -4.52 0.65 -18.32
C ASN A 166 -4.46 0.84 -16.80
N THR A 167 -5.37 0.22 -16.04
CA THR A 167 -5.30 0.18 -14.57
C THR A 167 -3.98 -0.43 -14.11
N VAL A 168 -3.33 0.23 -13.15
CA VAL A 168 -2.05 -0.20 -12.58
C VAL A 168 -2.20 -0.55 -11.11
N MET A 169 -1.84 -1.77 -10.75
CA MET A 169 -1.68 -2.22 -9.38
C MET A 169 -0.23 -2.02 -8.97
N TRP A 170 0.04 -0.98 -8.21
CA TRP A 170 1.33 -0.81 -7.55
C TRP A 170 1.38 -1.72 -6.35
N THR A 171 2.50 -2.42 -6.18
CA THR A 171 2.61 -3.48 -5.17
C THR A 171 3.86 -3.34 -4.33
N MET A 172 3.69 -3.39 -3.01
CA MET A 172 4.73 -3.71 -2.04
C MET A 172 4.28 -4.93 -1.26
N ILE A 173 4.89 -6.08 -1.52
CA ILE A 173 4.56 -7.32 -0.81
C ILE A 173 5.54 -7.58 0.32
N GLY A 174 5.03 -7.97 1.49
CA GLY A 174 5.80 -8.07 2.73
C GLY A 174 5.62 -6.85 3.64
N PHE A 175 6.61 -6.56 4.47
CA PHE A 175 6.54 -5.44 5.39
C PHE A 175 6.86 -4.13 4.65
N PRO A 176 5.93 -3.15 4.52
CA PRO A 176 6.12 -2.00 3.63
C PRO A 176 7.43 -1.20 3.86
N PRO A 177 7.90 -0.99 5.10
CA PRO A 177 9.19 -0.34 5.35
C PRO A 177 10.43 -1.09 4.81
N THR A 178 10.30 -2.37 4.47
CA THR A 178 11.39 -3.22 3.94
C THR A 178 10.99 -3.94 2.65
N ALA A 179 9.89 -3.54 2.01
CA ALA A 179 9.43 -4.07 0.74
C ALA A 179 9.82 -3.12 -0.40
N ILE A 180 9.96 -3.67 -1.60
CA ILE A 180 10.24 -2.94 -2.84
C ILE A 180 8.94 -2.74 -3.63
N ALA A 181 8.72 -1.52 -4.12
CA ALA A 181 7.55 -1.15 -4.90
C ALA A 181 7.70 -1.54 -6.37
N VAL A 182 6.69 -2.24 -6.91
CA VAL A 182 6.65 -2.67 -8.31
C VAL A 182 5.26 -2.38 -8.91
N PRO A 183 5.18 -1.62 -10.02
CA PRO A 183 3.92 -1.40 -10.73
C PRO A 183 3.58 -2.58 -11.66
N LEU A 184 2.33 -3.05 -11.62
CA LEU A 184 1.82 -4.17 -12.41
C LEU A 184 0.56 -3.73 -13.18
N TRP A 185 0.57 -3.86 -14.50
CA TRP A 185 -0.58 -3.48 -15.35
C TRP A 185 -1.56 -4.62 -15.45
N VAL A 186 -2.86 -4.29 -15.38
CA VAL A 186 -3.94 -5.27 -15.63
C VAL A 186 -3.82 -5.84 -17.04
N LYS A 187 -3.52 -5.00 -18.06
CA LYS A 187 -3.26 -5.43 -19.44
C LYS A 187 -2.19 -6.53 -19.57
N TYR A 188 -1.23 -6.58 -18.66
CA TYR A 188 -0.06 -7.47 -18.72
C TYR A 188 -0.05 -8.46 -17.55
N SER A 189 -1.23 -8.87 -17.06
CA SER A 189 -1.37 -9.76 -15.90
C SER A 189 -0.69 -11.13 -16.06
N ASN A 190 -0.39 -11.54 -17.30
CA ASN A 190 0.31 -12.79 -17.59
C ASN A 190 1.84 -12.66 -17.47
N HIS A 191 2.36 -11.44 -17.29
CA HIS A 191 3.80 -11.13 -17.29
C HIS A 191 4.28 -10.58 -15.95
N ILE A 192 3.72 -11.06 -14.85
CA ILE A 192 4.15 -10.67 -13.49
C ILE A 192 5.59 -11.14 -13.26
N PRO A 193 6.51 -10.31 -12.72
CA PRO A 193 7.85 -10.71 -12.29
C PRO A 193 7.83 -11.97 -11.41
N SER A 194 8.70 -12.94 -11.70
CA SER A 194 8.72 -14.22 -10.97
C SER A 194 9.02 -14.04 -9.48
N THR A 195 9.78 -13.00 -9.12
CA THR A 195 10.07 -12.60 -7.74
C THR A 195 8.85 -12.13 -6.94
N LEU A 196 7.73 -11.82 -7.61
CA LEU A 196 6.44 -11.46 -7.01
C LEU A 196 5.43 -12.63 -7.02
N GLN A 197 5.77 -13.75 -7.65
CA GLN A 197 4.91 -14.93 -7.73
C GLN A 197 5.29 -15.97 -6.68
N ARG A 198 4.33 -16.83 -6.31
CA ARG A 198 4.58 -17.98 -5.44
C ARG A 198 5.70 -18.87 -6.01
N SER A 199 6.77 -19.05 -5.24
CA SER A 199 7.83 -20.01 -5.56
C SER A 199 7.41 -21.43 -5.16
N LYS A 200 8.00 -22.45 -5.80
CA LYS A 200 7.74 -23.86 -5.46
C LYS A 200 8.40 -24.28 -4.14
N GLU A 201 9.52 -23.65 -3.81
CA GLU A 201 10.38 -24.02 -2.68
C GLU A 201 9.85 -23.46 -1.36
N SER A 202 9.44 -22.19 -1.36
CA SER A 202 9.04 -21.48 -0.13
C SER A 202 7.52 -21.29 -0.01
N GLU A 203 6.77 -21.63 -1.05
CA GLU A 203 5.35 -21.29 -1.25
C GLU A 203 5.02 -19.80 -1.17
N ASN A 204 6.04 -18.95 -1.09
CA ASN A 204 5.96 -17.50 -0.98
C ASN A 204 6.68 -16.87 -2.18
N ALA A 205 6.37 -15.59 -2.43
CA ALA A 205 7.14 -14.81 -3.39
C ALA A 205 8.51 -14.43 -2.81
N TYR A 206 9.56 -14.48 -3.63
CA TYR A 206 10.92 -14.12 -3.22
C TYR A 206 10.96 -12.73 -2.57
N ALA A 207 10.32 -11.73 -3.18
CA ALA A 207 10.29 -10.37 -2.63
C ALA A 207 9.58 -10.29 -1.26
N CYS A 208 8.53 -11.09 -1.05
CA CYS A 208 7.83 -11.17 0.23
C CYS A 208 8.72 -11.81 1.31
N THR A 209 9.32 -12.96 1.01
CA THR A 209 10.23 -13.67 1.92
C THR A 209 11.40 -12.78 2.33
N SER A 210 12.02 -12.09 1.37
CA SER A 210 13.14 -11.17 1.62
C SER A 210 12.71 -9.98 2.48
N SER A 211 11.59 -9.33 2.16
CA SER A 211 11.05 -8.22 2.95
C SER A 211 10.72 -8.64 4.39
N VAL A 212 10.08 -9.80 4.57
CA VAL A 212 9.74 -10.36 5.89
C VAL A 212 10.99 -10.75 6.68
N THR A 213 12.03 -11.25 6.02
CA THR A 213 13.32 -11.53 6.66
C THR A 213 13.92 -10.26 7.26
N LEU A 214 13.90 -9.15 6.52
CA LEU A 214 14.32 -7.84 7.04
C LEU A 214 13.42 -7.35 8.17
N LYS A 215 12.08 -7.54 8.08
CA LYS A 215 11.17 -7.24 9.19
C LYS A 215 11.60 -7.94 10.47
N TRP A 216 11.96 -9.22 10.42
CA TRP A 216 12.35 -9.95 11.64
C TRP A 216 13.68 -9.46 12.23
N ARG A 217 14.57 -8.87 11.42
CA ARG A 217 15.75 -8.14 11.93
C ARG A 217 15.36 -6.84 12.65
N LEU A 218 14.25 -6.20 12.26
CA LEU A 218 13.70 -5.01 12.95
C LEU A 218 13.03 -5.36 14.28
N PHE A 219 12.39 -6.53 14.37
CA PHE A 219 11.65 -6.99 15.57
C PHE A 219 12.28 -8.27 16.18
N PRO A 220 13.55 -8.25 16.61
CA PRO A 220 14.25 -9.48 17.01
C PRO A 220 13.85 -9.97 18.41
N ILE A 221 13.22 -9.12 19.24
CA ILE A 221 12.82 -9.50 20.60
C ILE A 221 11.41 -10.09 20.57
N THR A 222 11.31 -11.39 20.82
CA THR A 222 10.03 -12.13 20.79
C THR A 222 9.49 -12.47 22.17
N ARG A 223 10.32 -12.44 23.20
CA ARG A 223 9.94 -12.74 24.60
C ARG A 223 9.18 -11.60 25.26
N GLY A 224 8.19 -11.94 26.09
CA GLY A 224 7.41 -10.98 26.88
C GLY A 224 6.82 -9.85 26.03
N ASN A 225 6.95 -8.61 26.48
CA ASN A 225 6.51 -7.41 25.76
C ASN A 225 7.48 -6.96 24.64
N GLY A 226 8.53 -7.72 24.35
CA GLY A 226 9.56 -7.33 23.37
C GLY A 226 9.04 -7.12 21.96
N ASN A 227 7.93 -7.78 21.61
CA ASN A 227 7.27 -7.64 20.31
C ASN A 227 6.71 -6.23 20.03
N LYS A 228 6.64 -5.36 21.04
CA LYS A 228 6.22 -3.95 20.94
C LYS A 228 7.36 -3.00 20.59
N TYR A 229 8.59 -3.49 20.44
CA TYR A 229 9.76 -2.68 20.16
C TYR A 229 10.38 -3.08 18.83
N PHE A 230 10.91 -2.08 18.12
CA PHE A 230 11.58 -2.31 16.86
C PHE A 230 12.81 -1.42 16.72
N ARG A 231 13.80 -1.89 15.96
CA ARG A 231 15.06 -1.19 15.72
C ARG A 231 14.94 -0.26 14.52
N TYR A 232 14.39 0.93 14.75
CA TYR A 232 14.16 1.94 13.71
C TYR A 232 15.44 2.33 12.95
N SER A 233 16.60 2.35 13.61
CA SER A 233 17.88 2.74 12.97
C SER A 233 18.35 1.82 11.84
N LEU A 234 17.75 0.62 11.69
CA LEU A 234 17.99 -0.26 10.55
C LEU A 234 17.14 0.14 9.32
N ILE A 235 16.01 0.81 9.53
CA ILE A 235 15.13 1.28 8.45
C ILE A 235 15.77 2.45 7.72
N THR A 236 16.24 3.42 8.51
CA THR A 236 16.92 4.63 8.06
C THR A 236 17.89 5.08 9.14
N ASN A 237 19.00 5.71 8.74
CA ASN A 237 20.06 6.17 9.63
C ASN A 237 20.78 7.42 9.09
N SER A 238 21.61 8.02 9.94
CA SER A 238 22.45 9.18 9.62
C SER A 238 23.48 8.89 8.51
N ASN A 239 23.96 7.65 8.43
CA ASN A 239 24.88 7.18 7.37
C ASN A 239 24.20 6.92 6.01
N GLN A 240 22.87 7.10 5.92
CA GLN A 240 22.07 6.88 4.70
C GLN A 240 22.25 5.51 4.06
N ASN A 241 22.46 4.47 4.87
CA ASN A 241 22.60 3.08 4.43
C ASN A 241 21.56 2.14 5.05
N GLY A 242 20.45 2.71 5.56
CA GLY A 242 19.33 1.93 6.05
C GLY A 242 18.61 1.19 4.91
N TYR A 243 17.73 0.26 5.29
CA TYR A 243 17.00 -0.57 4.34
C TYR A 243 16.23 0.27 3.31
N GLN A 244 15.59 1.37 3.72
CA GLN A 244 14.85 2.22 2.79
C GLN A 244 15.75 2.98 1.82
N GLU A 245 16.90 3.50 2.26
CA GLU A 245 17.83 4.18 1.36
C GLU A 245 18.39 3.25 0.29
N ILE A 246 18.67 1.99 0.64
CA ILE A 246 19.14 1.00 -0.31
C ILE A 246 18.01 0.62 -1.28
N LEU A 247 16.84 0.23 -0.77
CA LEU A 247 15.70 -0.19 -1.60
C LEU A 247 15.25 0.91 -2.55
N LYS A 248 15.22 2.18 -2.11
CA LYS A 248 14.78 3.31 -2.93
C LYS A 248 15.64 3.53 -4.18
N LYS A 249 16.93 3.18 -4.15
CA LYS A 249 17.81 3.24 -5.33
C LYS A 249 17.34 2.26 -6.40
N TYR A 250 17.04 1.03 -6.00
CA TYR A 250 16.52 -0.01 -6.90
C TYR A 250 15.08 0.26 -7.34
N GLU A 251 14.23 0.84 -6.49
CA GLU A 251 12.88 1.28 -6.89
C GLU A 251 12.95 2.31 -8.02
N LYS A 252 13.89 3.25 -7.95
CA LYS A 252 14.09 4.24 -9.02
C LYS A 252 14.47 3.57 -10.34
N GLU A 253 15.27 2.50 -10.31
CA GLU A 253 15.59 1.71 -11.51
C GLU A 253 14.34 1.03 -12.08
N ILE A 254 13.52 0.41 -11.23
CA ILE A 254 12.24 -0.20 -11.64
C ILE A 254 11.33 0.86 -12.26
N PHE A 255 11.14 2.01 -11.61
CA PHE A 255 10.26 3.06 -12.11
C PHE A 255 10.75 3.63 -13.45
N ASN A 256 12.06 3.74 -13.65
CA ASN A 256 12.63 4.13 -14.94
C ASN A 256 12.32 3.11 -16.04
N LEU A 257 12.31 1.81 -15.74
CA LEU A 257 11.92 0.77 -16.72
C LEU A 257 10.45 0.88 -17.12
N TYR A 258 9.58 1.26 -16.18
CA TYR A 258 8.15 1.41 -16.42
C TYR A 258 7.76 2.80 -16.94
N LYS A 259 8.65 3.79 -16.91
CA LYS A 259 8.38 5.16 -17.36
C LYS A 259 7.72 5.24 -18.74
N PRO A 260 8.14 4.48 -19.78
CA PRO A 260 7.48 4.50 -21.09
C PRO A 260 6.02 4.00 -21.06
N LEU A 261 5.71 3.05 -20.18
CA LEU A 261 4.35 2.54 -19.97
C LEU A 261 3.48 3.51 -19.16
N ILE A 262 4.09 4.29 -18.25
CA ILE A 262 3.38 5.23 -17.37
C ILE A 262 3.09 6.56 -18.08
N ASN A 263 4.06 7.10 -18.81
CA ASN A 263 4.02 8.47 -19.33
C ASN A 263 3.73 8.55 -20.82
N ASP A 264 4.21 7.57 -21.59
CA ASP A 264 4.26 7.68 -23.05
C ASP A 264 3.17 6.81 -23.72
N ASN A 265 2.32 6.14 -22.93
CA ASN A 265 1.24 5.24 -23.38
C ASN A 265 1.70 4.20 -24.43
N ILE A 266 2.96 3.78 -24.36
CA ILE A 266 3.53 2.79 -25.27
C ILE A 266 2.94 1.41 -24.92
N THR A 267 2.65 0.60 -25.94
CA THR A 267 2.29 -0.80 -25.73
C THR A 267 3.51 -1.67 -26.01
N PHE A 268 3.89 -2.50 -25.03
CA PHE A 268 4.96 -3.48 -25.22
C PHE A 268 4.46 -4.75 -25.89
N ASN A 269 5.29 -5.34 -26.73
CA ASN A 269 5.10 -6.67 -27.29
C ASN A 269 5.57 -7.76 -26.31
N GLU A 270 5.29 -9.02 -26.65
CA GLU A 270 5.61 -10.18 -25.80
C GLU A 270 7.10 -10.25 -25.40
N SER A 271 8.02 -10.03 -26.35
CA SER A 271 9.45 -10.13 -26.08
C SER A 271 9.96 -8.98 -25.19
N GLU A 272 9.39 -7.78 -25.36
CA GLU A 272 9.65 -6.62 -24.50
C GLU A 272 9.12 -6.84 -23.08
N LEU A 273 7.94 -7.44 -22.92
CA LEU A 273 7.36 -7.77 -21.62
C LEU A 273 8.19 -8.84 -20.88
N ILE A 274 8.64 -9.88 -21.58
CA ILE A 274 9.55 -10.89 -21.01
C ILE A 274 10.87 -10.24 -20.57
N THR A 275 11.41 -9.34 -21.40
CA THR A 275 12.64 -8.61 -21.08
C THR A 275 12.47 -7.71 -19.86
N LEU A 276 11.37 -6.97 -19.79
CA LEU A 276 11.01 -6.11 -18.66
C LEU A 276 10.90 -6.93 -17.38
N LYS A 277 10.15 -8.03 -17.42
CA LYS A 277 9.97 -8.97 -16.31
C LYS A 277 11.33 -9.47 -15.78
N ASN A 278 12.21 -9.93 -16.66
CA ASN A 278 13.52 -10.46 -16.28
C ASN A 278 14.44 -9.39 -15.67
N LYS A 279 14.39 -8.15 -16.19
CA LYS A 279 15.12 -7.01 -15.63
C LYS A 279 14.62 -6.67 -14.22
N VAL A 280 13.29 -6.61 -14.03
CA VAL A 280 12.69 -6.35 -12.71
C VAL A 280 13.04 -7.45 -11.72
N ASP A 281 12.99 -8.73 -12.11
CA ASP A 281 13.43 -9.85 -11.27
C ASP A 281 14.88 -9.69 -10.83
N SER A 282 15.77 -9.33 -11.76
CA SER A 282 17.19 -9.11 -11.48
C SER A 282 17.41 -7.95 -10.50
N ILE A 283 16.71 -6.84 -10.69
CA ILE A 283 16.78 -5.68 -9.80
C ILE A 283 16.32 -6.05 -8.39
N ILE A 284 15.20 -6.77 -8.25
CA ILE A 284 14.67 -7.18 -6.94
C ILE A 284 15.64 -8.12 -6.22
N ILE A 285 16.20 -9.10 -6.95
CA ILE A 285 17.19 -10.03 -6.38
C ILE A 285 18.44 -9.27 -5.92
N ASN A 286 18.96 -8.36 -6.73
CA ASN A 286 20.13 -7.57 -6.39
C ASN A 286 19.87 -6.67 -5.18
N ALA A 287 18.71 -6.01 -5.14
CA ALA A 287 18.31 -5.15 -4.03
C ALA A 287 18.37 -5.86 -2.68
N TYR A 288 17.79 -7.08 -2.60
CA TYR A 288 17.81 -7.84 -1.35
C TYR A 288 19.15 -8.50 -1.07
N LYS A 289 19.92 -8.94 -2.08
CA LYS A 289 21.29 -9.43 -1.88
C LYS A 289 22.23 -8.38 -1.30
N THR A 290 22.02 -7.10 -1.60
CA THR A 290 22.80 -6.00 -1.02
C THR A 290 22.53 -5.79 0.47
N ILE A 291 21.37 -6.22 0.97
CA ILE A 291 20.93 -5.98 2.35
C ILE A 291 21.03 -7.23 3.24
N LEU A 292 20.72 -8.40 2.69
CA LEU A 292 20.62 -9.67 3.42
C LEU A 292 21.97 -10.28 3.73
#